data_AF-A0A6A0HI68-F1
#
_entry.id   AF-A0A6A0HI68-F1
#
_cell.length_a   1.000
_cell.length_b   1.000
_cell.length_c   1.000
_cell.angle_alpha   90.00
_cell.angle_beta   90.00
_cell.angle_gamma   90.00
#
_symmetry.space_group_name_H-M   'P 1'
#
loop_
_entity.id
_entity.type
_entity.pdbx_description
1 polymer ?
#
loop_
_entity_poly.entity_id
_entity_poly.type
_entity_poly.pdbx_seq_one_letter_code
_entity_poly.pdbx_strand_id
1 'polypeptide(L)'
;MNEGLFPETCSLLVNTRQRTDVITRSNEKRVLLQKLSFASTGIYRCEVSADSPHFRTYTNQSVMVVVELPSQPPTITGGRSHYKVGDTAHLNCTSARSKPAPTLTWFINGVEVELHASFAPKLLFAAPHQLEQYYPWVHRDQLESKRLGLTFQVSKLSEFLS
;
A
#
# COMPACT_ATOMS: atom_id res chain seq x y z
N MET A 1 42.91 -3.43 15.41
CA MET A 1 42.10 -2.20 15.44
C MET A 1 42.27 -1.51 14.09
N ASN A 2 41.17 -0.95 13.57
CA ASN A 2 40.86 -0.42 12.23
C ASN A 2 40.25 -1.49 11.29
N GLU A 3 38.91 -1.66 11.27
CA GLU A 3 37.88 -0.79 10.65
C GLU A 3 38.11 -0.63 9.14
N GLY A 4 37.38 -1.43 8.36
CA GLY A 4 37.37 -1.38 6.90
C GLY A 4 36.01 -1.87 6.41
N LEU A 5 35.09 -0.92 6.26
CA LEU A 5 33.69 -1.09 5.88
C LEU A 5 33.48 -2.05 4.70
N PHE A 6 32.90 -3.22 4.95
CA PHE A 6 32.20 -4.01 3.94
C PHE A 6 30.70 -3.72 4.06
N PRO A 7 30.01 -3.42 2.95
CA PRO A 7 28.89 -2.47 2.95
C PRO A 7 27.68 -2.96 3.73
N GLU A 8 27.28 -2.14 4.71
CA GLU A 8 26.11 -2.30 5.59
C GLU A 8 24.75 -2.35 4.88
N THR A 9 24.64 -2.14 3.57
CA THR A 9 23.33 -2.19 2.89
C THR A 9 23.44 -2.58 1.43
N CYS A 10 22.73 -3.66 1.06
CA CYS A 10 22.42 -3.96 -0.34
C CYS A 10 21.10 -3.24 -0.68
N SER A 11 21.18 -2.04 -1.23
CA SER A 11 20.00 -1.26 -1.62
C SER A 11 19.52 -1.70 -3.00
N LEU A 12 18.40 -2.42 -3.05
CA LEU A 12 17.70 -2.72 -4.31
C LEU A 12 16.74 -1.57 -4.64
N LEU A 13 17.09 -0.74 -5.63
CA LEU A 13 16.19 0.27 -6.18
C LEU A 13 15.39 -0.33 -7.33
N VAL A 14 14.07 -0.35 -7.22
CA VAL A 14 13.15 -0.87 -8.25
C VAL A 14 12.59 0.31 -9.05
N ASN A 15 12.93 0.38 -10.34
CA ASN A 15 12.32 1.31 -11.29
C ASN A 15 11.60 0.51 -12.38
N THR A 16 10.27 0.61 -12.41
CA THR A 16 9.40 -0.12 -13.36
C THR A 16 9.34 0.52 -14.75
N ARG A 17 10.10 1.60 -15.02
CA ARG A 17 9.99 2.39 -16.27
C ARG A 17 11.30 2.67 -17.03
N GLN A 18 12.29 1.77 -17.05
CA GLN A 18 13.47 1.95 -17.92
C GLN A 18 13.96 0.68 -18.64
N ARG A 19 14.41 0.86 -19.89
CA ARG A 19 14.94 -0.15 -20.82
C ARG A 19 16.42 0.19 -21.10
N THR A 20 17.39 -0.54 -20.53
CA THR A 20 18.83 -0.43 -20.88
C THR A 20 19.64 -1.64 -20.39
N ASP A 21 20.59 -2.16 -21.18
CA ASP A 21 21.34 -3.40 -20.89
C ASP A 21 21.77 -3.66 -19.43
N VAL A 22 21.48 -4.87 -18.96
CA VAL A 22 21.50 -5.31 -17.55
C VAL A 22 22.93 -5.55 -17.02
N ILE A 23 23.87 -5.92 -17.89
CA ILE A 23 25.21 -6.37 -17.50
C ILE A 23 26.16 -5.18 -17.23
N THR A 24 26.06 -4.09 -17.97
CA THR A 24 26.98 -2.93 -17.84
C THR A 24 26.68 -2.01 -16.65
N ARG A 25 25.52 -2.18 -15.99
CA ARG A 25 25.09 -1.32 -14.87
C ARG A 25 25.12 -2.01 -13.51
N SER A 26 25.42 -3.31 -13.48
CA SER A 26 25.58 -4.08 -12.24
C SER A 26 27.05 -4.14 -11.84
N ASN A 27 27.34 -4.20 -10.54
CA ASN A 27 28.69 -4.30 -9.99
C ASN A 27 28.69 -5.14 -8.69
N GLU A 28 29.82 -5.16 -7.98
CA GLU A 28 30.03 -5.98 -6.78
C GLU A 28 29.13 -5.62 -5.58
N LYS A 29 28.45 -4.47 -5.61
CA LYS A 29 27.53 -4.01 -4.54
C LYS A 29 26.11 -3.76 -5.02
N ARG A 30 25.86 -3.70 -6.33
CA ARG A 30 24.59 -3.27 -6.93
C ARG A 30 24.21 -4.17 -8.09
N VAL A 31 22.99 -4.69 -8.04
CA VAL A 31 22.41 -5.49 -9.13
C VAL A 31 21.23 -4.73 -9.71
N LEU A 32 21.27 -4.48 -11.03
CA LEU A 32 20.14 -3.90 -11.74
C LEU A 32 19.23 -5.01 -12.25
N LEU A 33 17.97 -5.02 -11.83
CA LEU A 33 16.95 -5.92 -12.35
C LEU A 33 16.02 -5.15 -13.29
N GLN A 34 15.73 -5.72 -14.47
CA GLN A 34 14.85 -5.13 -15.47
C GLN A 34 13.79 -6.11 -15.94
N LYS A 35 12.72 -5.58 -16.54
CA LYS A 35 11.57 -6.37 -17.03
C LYS A 35 11.01 -7.29 -15.93
N LEU A 36 10.89 -6.72 -14.74
CA LEU A 36 10.33 -7.40 -13.59
C LEU A 36 8.85 -7.70 -13.82
N SER A 37 8.39 -8.82 -13.26
CA SER A 37 6.97 -9.14 -13.17
C SER A 37 6.59 -9.33 -11.69
N PHE A 38 5.31 -9.48 -11.39
CA PHE A 38 4.88 -9.76 -10.00
C PHE A 38 5.49 -11.05 -9.43
N ALA A 39 5.82 -12.02 -10.28
CA ALA A 39 6.51 -13.25 -9.88
C ALA A 39 7.98 -13.02 -9.46
N SER A 40 8.54 -11.84 -9.73
CA SER A 40 9.87 -11.43 -9.22
C SER A 40 9.83 -10.95 -7.77
N THR A 41 8.66 -10.95 -7.12
CA THR A 41 8.56 -10.72 -5.67
C THR A 41 9.14 -11.92 -4.93
N GLY A 42 10.03 -11.69 -3.96
CA GLY A 42 10.65 -12.78 -3.21
C GLY A 42 11.78 -12.34 -2.30
N ILE A 43 12.43 -13.32 -1.70
CA ILE A 43 13.63 -13.12 -0.88
C ILE A 43 14.84 -13.12 -1.82
N TYR A 44 15.62 -12.04 -1.77
CA TYR A 44 16.87 -11.91 -2.48
C TYR A 44 18.02 -12.01 -1.49
N ARG A 45 18.97 -12.91 -1.77
CA ARG A 45 20.14 -13.18 -0.92
C ARG A 45 21.40 -12.74 -1.65
N CYS A 46 22.23 -11.95 -0.95
CA CYS A 46 23.58 -11.64 -1.35
C CYS A 46 24.54 -12.55 -0.58
N GLU A 47 25.53 -13.11 -1.28
CA GLU A 47 26.53 -14.02 -0.71
C GLU A 47 27.93 -13.60 -1.18
N VAL A 48 28.85 -13.46 -0.24
CA VAL A 48 30.25 -13.12 -0.49
C VAL A 48 31.12 -14.19 0.16
N SER A 49 31.92 -14.88 -0.65
CA SER A 49 32.80 -15.96 -0.20
C SER A 49 34.27 -15.57 -0.37
N ALA A 50 35.06 -15.74 0.68
CA ALA A 50 36.51 -15.62 0.65
C ALA A 50 37.15 -16.89 0.07
N ASP A 51 38.23 -16.71 -0.69
CA ASP A 51 39.00 -17.80 -1.31
C ASP A 51 40.11 -18.32 -0.37
N SER A 52 40.82 -19.36 -0.81
CA SER A 52 41.93 -20.01 -0.10
C SER A 52 42.90 -19.02 0.57
N PRO A 53 43.40 -19.31 1.80
CA PRO A 53 43.27 -20.56 2.57
C PRO A 53 42.09 -20.58 3.57
N HIS A 54 41.29 -19.52 3.64
CA HIS A 54 40.21 -19.38 4.61
C HIS A 54 38.87 -19.17 3.90
N PHE A 55 38.19 -20.27 3.62
CA PHE A 55 36.85 -20.26 3.06
C PHE A 55 35.84 -19.74 4.10
N ARG A 56 35.48 -18.46 4.00
CA ARG A 56 34.43 -17.84 4.81
C ARG A 56 33.37 -17.25 3.91
N THR A 57 32.11 -17.55 4.22
CA THR A 57 30.97 -17.05 3.45
C THR A 57 30.11 -16.16 4.33
N TYR A 58 29.86 -14.94 3.87
CA TYR A 58 28.98 -13.97 4.50
C TYR A 58 27.74 -13.78 3.65
N THR A 59 26.57 -13.83 4.29
CA THR A 59 25.30 -13.78 3.58
C THR A 59 24.36 -12.79 4.23
N ASN A 60 23.66 -12.02 3.40
CA ASN A 60 22.59 -11.13 3.83
C ASN A 60 21.38 -11.33 2.91
N GLN A 61 20.17 -11.07 3.40
CA GLN A 61 18.94 -11.26 2.64
C GLN A 61 17.93 -10.15 2.92
N SER A 62 17.13 -9.84 1.91
CA SER A 62 16.03 -8.89 2.03
C SER A 62 14.85 -9.31 1.15
N VAL A 63 13.66 -8.84 1.50
CA VAL A 63 12.43 -9.10 0.72
C VAL A 63 12.25 -7.97 -0.28
N MET A 64 12.15 -8.33 -1.56
CA MET A 64 11.77 -7.40 -2.61
C MET A 64 10.33 -7.67 -3.02
N VAL A 65 9.51 -6.62 -3.05
CA VAL A 65 8.12 -6.66 -3.51
C VAL A 65 7.98 -5.80 -4.75
N VAL A 66 7.43 -6.39 -5.82
CA VAL A 66 7.08 -5.65 -7.03
C VAL A 66 5.68 -5.08 -6.87
N VAL A 67 5.58 -3.75 -6.90
CA VAL A 67 4.32 -3.04 -6.74
C VAL A 67 3.92 -2.32 -8.02
N GLU A 68 2.61 -2.25 -8.26
CA GLU A 68 2.02 -1.38 -9.28
C GLU A 68 1.06 -0.43 -8.60
N LEU A 69 1.33 0.87 -8.71
CA LEU A 69 0.53 1.90 -8.07
C LEU A 69 -0.77 2.15 -8.84
N PRO A 70 -1.87 2.55 -8.16
CA PRO A 70 -3.08 2.98 -8.83
C PRO A 70 -2.80 4.08 -9.86
N SER A 71 -3.34 3.95 -11.07
CA SER A 71 -3.14 4.95 -12.14
C SER A 71 -3.86 6.27 -11.89
N GLN A 72 -4.85 6.28 -10.99
CA GLN A 72 -5.66 7.44 -10.64
C GLN A 72 -6.17 7.32 -9.20
N PRO A 73 -6.58 8.45 -8.58
CA PRO A 73 -7.24 8.45 -7.27
C PRO A 73 -8.52 7.59 -7.26
N PRO A 74 -8.96 7.13 -6.08
CA PRO A 74 -10.21 6.40 -5.98
C PRO A 74 -11.40 7.29 -6.35
N THR A 75 -12.46 6.67 -6.87
CA THR A 75 -13.69 7.36 -7.27
C THR A 75 -14.79 7.09 -6.25
N ILE A 76 -15.50 8.14 -5.84
CA ILE A 76 -16.66 8.05 -4.97
C ILE A 76 -17.94 8.00 -5.83
N THR A 77 -18.82 7.06 -5.52
CA THR A 77 -20.11 6.84 -6.20
C THR A 77 -21.24 6.64 -5.20
N GLY A 78 -22.51 6.68 -5.65
CA GLY A 78 -23.70 6.55 -4.80
C GLY A 78 -24.19 7.85 -4.14
N GLY A 79 -23.39 8.90 -4.20
CA GLY A 79 -23.74 10.22 -3.67
C GLY A 79 -24.81 10.93 -4.48
N ARG A 80 -25.61 11.75 -3.79
CA ARG A 80 -26.58 12.69 -4.38
C ARG A 80 -26.00 14.09 -4.38
N SER A 81 -26.46 14.95 -5.30
CA SER A 81 -26.02 16.34 -5.37
C SER A 81 -26.52 17.19 -4.19
N HIS A 82 -27.56 16.74 -3.49
CA HIS A 82 -28.15 17.41 -2.34
C HIS A 82 -28.69 16.39 -1.35
N TYR A 83 -28.54 16.71 -0.06
CA TYR A 83 -29.07 15.96 1.07
C TYR A 83 -29.76 16.92 2.03
N LYS A 84 -30.83 16.47 2.66
CA LYS A 84 -31.46 17.15 3.80
C LYS A 84 -30.91 16.57 5.10
N VAL A 85 -30.96 17.36 6.17
CA VAL A 85 -30.65 16.86 7.52
C VAL A 85 -31.60 15.71 7.85
N GLY A 86 -31.04 14.61 8.36
CA GLY A 86 -31.73 13.34 8.62
C GLY A 86 -31.72 12.35 7.45
N ASP A 87 -31.29 12.77 6.25
CA ASP A 87 -31.14 11.84 5.13
C ASP A 87 -30.00 10.84 5.40
N THR A 88 -30.15 9.63 4.90
CA THR A 88 -29.07 8.63 4.94
C THR A 88 -28.32 8.64 3.60
N ALA A 89 -27.01 8.87 3.65
CA ALA A 89 -26.13 8.81 2.50
C ALA A 89 -25.46 7.42 2.42
N HIS A 90 -25.43 6.85 1.22
CA HIS A 90 -24.75 5.59 0.92
C HIS A 90 -23.71 5.84 -0.17
N LEU A 91 -22.44 5.77 0.18
CA LEU A 91 -21.34 6.09 -0.70
C LEU A 91 -20.41 4.89 -0.86
N ASN A 92 -19.83 4.76 -2.04
CA ASN A 92 -18.82 3.74 -2.34
C ASN A 92 -17.56 4.39 -2.87
N CYS A 93 -16.45 4.17 -2.19
CA CYS A 93 -15.12 4.56 -2.64
C CYS A 93 -14.48 3.36 -3.33
N THR A 94 -14.12 3.49 -4.61
CA THR A 94 -13.53 2.42 -5.41
C THR A 94 -12.16 2.84 -5.92
N SER A 95 -11.13 2.03 -5.66
CA SER A 95 -9.78 2.30 -6.14
C SER A 95 -9.61 1.94 -7.62
N ALA A 96 -8.69 2.61 -8.28
CA ALA A 96 -8.12 2.09 -9.51
C ALA A 96 -7.35 0.78 -9.25
N ARG A 97 -6.97 0.11 -10.33
CA ARG A 97 -6.25 -1.16 -10.30
C ARG A 97 -4.83 -0.94 -9.79
N SER A 98 -4.38 -1.75 -8.83
CA SER A 98 -3.03 -1.72 -8.28
C SER A 98 -2.61 -3.10 -7.78
N LYS A 99 -1.32 -3.27 -7.45
CA LYS A 99 -0.87 -4.47 -6.75
C LYS A 99 0.20 -4.11 -5.72
N PRO A 100 0.01 -4.47 -4.43
CA PRO A 100 -1.20 -5.09 -3.85
C PRO A 100 -2.43 -4.16 -3.92
N ALA A 101 -3.61 -4.66 -3.57
CA ALA A 101 -4.79 -3.83 -3.35
C ALA A 101 -4.49 -2.69 -2.35
N PRO A 102 -4.98 -1.46 -2.61
CA PRO A 102 -4.63 -0.33 -1.77
C PRO A 102 -5.43 -0.35 -0.46
N THR A 103 -5.02 0.45 0.53
CA THR A 103 -5.85 0.72 1.70
C THR A 103 -6.74 1.92 1.40
N LEU A 104 -8.04 1.79 1.65
CA LEU A 104 -9.02 2.87 1.52
C LEU A 104 -9.47 3.29 2.91
N THR A 105 -9.58 4.59 3.12
CA THR A 105 -10.10 5.23 4.33
C THR A 105 -11.11 6.29 3.92
N TRP A 106 -12.08 6.54 4.79
CA TRP A 106 -13.10 7.57 4.59
C TRP A 106 -12.83 8.75 5.52
N PHE A 107 -13.08 9.96 5.02
CA PHE A 107 -13.06 11.16 5.82
C PHE A 107 -14.39 11.88 5.68
N ILE A 108 -15.00 12.27 6.79
CA ILE A 108 -16.18 13.15 6.83
C ILE A 108 -15.72 14.47 7.44
N ASN A 109 -15.80 15.55 6.67
CA ASN A 109 -15.38 16.89 7.10
C ASN A 109 -13.93 16.93 7.65
N GLY A 110 -13.03 16.13 7.07
CA GLY A 110 -11.62 16.06 7.48
C GLY A 110 -11.34 15.13 8.66
N VAL A 111 -12.36 14.54 9.28
CA VAL A 111 -12.21 13.54 10.35
C VAL A 111 -12.23 12.14 9.76
N GLU A 112 -11.23 11.32 10.09
CA GLU A 112 -11.17 9.93 9.64
C GLU A 112 -12.30 9.11 10.25
N VAL A 113 -12.99 8.35 9.41
CA VAL A 113 -13.99 7.37 9.81
C VAL A 113 -13.25 6.08 10.12
N GLU A 114 -13.05 5.80 11.41
CA GLU A 114 -12.37 4.58 11.83
C GLU A 114 -13.23 3.33 11.66
N LEU A 115 -12.57 2.24 11.26
CA LEU A 115 -13.11 0.89 11.23
C LEU A 115 -13.19 0.34 12.66
N HIS A 116 -14.21 0.76 13.39
CA HIS A 116 -14.49 0.36 14.77
C HIS A 116 -13.35 0.73 15.75
N ALA A 117 -13.49 1.88 16.41
CA ALA A 117 -12.73 2.18 17.62
C ALA A 117 -13.02 1.11 18.69
N SER A 118 -12.19 0.08 18.75
CA SER A 118 -12.27 -1.00 19.74
C SER A 118 -11.87 -0.55 21.15
N PHE A 119 -11.63 0.75 21.35
CA PHE A 119 -11.26 1.34 22.63
C PHE A 119 -12.08 2.58 23.03
N ALA A 120 -13.08 3.00 22.24
CA ALA A 120 -14.03 4.03 22.68
C ALA A 120 -15.21 3.35 23.41
N PRO A 121 -15.57 3.76 24.64
CA PRO A 121 -16.76 3.23 25.28
C PRO A 121 -17.97 3.54 24.38
N LYS A 122 -18.70 2.47 24.03
CA LYS A 122 -19.91 2.42 23.19
C LYS A 122 -21.09 3.30 23.69
N LEU A 123 -20.84 4.14 24.69
CA LEU A 123 -21.81 4.91 25.46
C LEU A 123 -21.76 6.42 25.21
N LEU A 124 -20.84 6.93 24.37
CA LEU A 124 -20.84 8.35 24.05
C LEU A 124 -21.66 8.69 22.80
N PHE A 125 -21.52 7.98 21.68
CA PHE A 125 -22.43 8.14 20.54
C PHE A 125 -22.49 6.84 19.75
N ALA A 126 -23.69 6.37 19.37
CA ALA A 126 -23.80 5.37 18.32
C ALA A 126 -23.03 5.91 17.12
N ALA A 127 -22.02 5.19 16.61
CA ALA A 127 -21.22 5.66 15.49
C ALA A 127 -22.19 6.06 14.37
N PRO A 128 -22.32 7.36 14.01
CA PRO A 128 -23.34 7.83 13.08
C PRO A 128 -23.04 7.39 11.64
N HIS A 129 -21.98 6.59 11.48
CA HIS A 129 -21.45 6.07 10.25
C HIS A 129 -21.16 4.56 10.37
N GLN A 130 -21.39 3.83 9.30
CA GLN A 130 -21.08 2.42 9.16
C GLN A 130 -20.20 2.23 7.92
N LEU A 131 -19.06 1.57 8.11
CA LEU A 131 -18.17 1.17 7.01
C LEU A 131 -18.53 -0.24 6.55
N GLU A 132 -18.60 -0.43 5.24
CA GLU A 132 -18.86 -1.72 4.61
C GLU A 132 -17.62 -2.16 3.83
N GLN A 133 -16.95 -3.20 4.34
CA GLN A 133 -15.75 -3.73 3.72
C GLN A 133 -16.07 -4.77 2.67
N TYR A 134 -15.38 -4.67 1.53
CA TYR A 134 -15.44 -5.66 0.47
C TYR A 134 -14.07 -6.29 0.24
N TYR A 135 -14.06 -7.56 -0.13
CA TYR A 135 -12.85 -8.21 -0.61
C TYR A 135 -12.36 -7.52 -1.89
N PRO A 136 -11.04 -7.28 -2.03
CA PRO A 136 -10.48 -6.83 -3.29
C PRO A 136 -10.80 -7.82 -4.39
N TRP A 137 -11.12 -7.32 -5.59
CA TRP A 137 -11.30 -8.17 -6.76
C TRP A 137 -10.10 -8.09 -7.68
N VAL A 138 -9.72 -9.24 -8.21
CA VAL A 138 -8.57 -9.41 -9.09
C VAL A 138 -9.03 -9.32 -10.55
N HIS A 139 -8.32 -8.53 -11.34
CA HIS A 139 -8.53 -8.35 -12.76
C HIS A 139 -7.69 -9.36 -13.57
N ARG A 140 -7.95 -9.45 -14.87
CA ARG A 140 -7.22 -10.37 -15.77
C ARG A 140 -5.70 -10.12 -15.81
N ASP A 141 -5.28 -8.89 -15.60
CA ASP A 141 -3.87 -8.47 -15.52
C ASP A 141 -3.24 -8.71 -14.14
N GLN A 142 -3.93 -9.44 -13.26
CA GLN A 142 -3.56 -9.73 -11.87
C GLN A 142 -3.48 -8.51 -10.95
N LEU A 143 -3.89 -7.33 -11.42
CA LEU A 143 -4.08 -6.16 -10.57
C LEU A 143 -5.37 -6.31 -9.79
N GLU A 144 -5.46 -5.55 -8.71
CA GLU A 144 -6.52 -5.63 -7.72
C GLU A 144 -7.19 -4.26 -7.59
N SER A 145 -8.51 -4.26 -7.43
CA SER A 145 -9.25 -3.07 -7.04
C SER A 145 -9.94 -3.33 -5.71
N LYS A 146 -10.04 -2.27 -4.89
CA LYS A 146 -10.72 -2.32 -3.59
C LYS A 146 -11.92 -1.39 -3.58
N ARG A 147 -12.95 -1.79 -2.83
CA ARG A 147 -14.11 -0.96 -2.52
C ARG A 147 -14.28 -0.84 -1.01
N LEU A 148 -14.60 0.36 -0.54
CA LEU A 148 -15.02 0.63 0.82
C LEU A 148 -16.32 1.44 0.80
N GLY A 149 -17.39 0.85 1.32
CA GLY A 149 -18.68 1.51 1.48
C GLY A 149 -18.72 2.36 2.74
N LEU A 150 -19.44 3.47 2.70
CA LEU A 150 -19.73 4.34 3.83
C LEU A 150 -21.23 4.65 3.83
N THR A 151 -21.88 4.36 4.94
CA THR A 151 -23.26 4.78 5.21
C THR A 151 -23.28 5.69 6.41
N PHE A 152 -23.93 6.86 6.33
CA PHE A 152 -24.08 7.77 7.48
C PHE A 152 -25.34 8.62 7.37
N GLN A 153 -25.81 9.15 8.50
CA GLN A 153 -26.89 10.15 8.51
C GLN A 153 -26.33 11.56 8.39
N VAL A 154 -26.94 12.38 7.53
CA VAL A 154 -26.56 13.79 7.35
C VAL A 154 -27.07 14.61 8.53
N SER A 155 -26.15 15.17 9.29
CA SER A 155 -26.42 16.05 10.43
C SER A 155 -25.85 17.46 10.22
N LYS A 156 -26.18 18.41 11.09
CA LYS A 156 -25.65 19.77 10.98
C LYS A 156 -24.21 19.81 11.47
N LEU A 157 -23.35 20.58 10.78
CA LEU A 157 -21.97 20.83 11.21
C LEU A 157 -21.87 21.41 12.63
N SER A 158 -22.88 22.15 13.10
CA SER A 158 -22.95 22.67 14.47
C SER A 158 -22.99 21.57 15.54
N GLU A 159 -23.47 20.37 15.20
CA GLU A 159 -23.60 19.24 16.12
C GLU A 159 -22.28 18.44 16.26
N PHE A 160 -21.26 18.76 15.45
CA PHE A 160 -19.92 18.16 15.52
C PHE A 160 -18.87 19.05 16.20
N LEU A 161 -19.16 20.34 16.42
CA LEU A 161 -18.23 21.34 16.95
C LEU A 161 -18.58 21.82 18.37
N SER A 162 -19.48 21.12 19.06
CA SER A 162 -19.91 21.38 20.45
C SER A 162 -19.42 20.28 21.38
#